data_AF-A0A1D2IMD8-F1
#
_entry.id   AF-A0A1D2IMD8-F1
#
_cell.length_a   1.000
_cell.length_b   1.000
_cell.length_c   1.000
_cell.angle_alpha   90.00
_cell.angle_beta   90.00
_cell.angle_gamma   90.00
#
_symmetry.space_group_name_H-M   'P 1'
#
loop_
_entity.id
_entity.type
_entity.pdbx_description
1 polymer ?
#
loop_
_entity_poly.entity_id
_entity_poly.type
_entity_poly.pdbx_seq_one_letter_code
_entity_poly.pdbx_strand_id
1 'polypeptide(L)' 'MNDGYAVRAEGLDKRYGEKRALDGFDLAVRTGTVHGLLGPNGAGKTTAVRILSTLVRLDGGAGHGGRSRRRTAGA' A
#
# COMPACT_ATOMS: atom_id res chain seq x y z
N MET A 1 -10.81 -4.22 18.11
CA MET A 1 -9.70 -3.36 18.53
C MET A 1 -9.19 -2.62 17.30
N ASN A 2 -8.88 -1.34 17.40
CA ASN A 2 -8.25 -0.62 16.30
C ASN A 2 -6.74 -0.74 16.55
N ASP A 3 -6.03 -1.51 15.75
CA ASP A 3 -4.67 -2.00 16.02
C ASP A 3 -3.58 -0.90 16.04
N GLY A 4 -3.97 0.37 16.10
CA GLY A 4 -3.09 1.54 16.02
C GLY A 4 -2.57 1.82 14.61
N TYR A 5 -2.82 0.94 13.64
CA TYR A 5 -2.38 1.08 12.25
C TYR A 5 -3.39 1.85 11.40
N ALA A 6 -2.90 2.81 10.63
CA ALA A 6 -3.65 3.50 9.59
C ALA A 6 -3.63 2.74 8.26
N VAL A 7 -2.59 1.95 8.01
CA VAL A 7 -2.49 1.06 6.84
C VAL A 7 -1.88 -0.26 7.30
N ARG A 8 -2.48 -1.38 6.92
CA ARG A 8 -1.93 -2.72 7.13
C ARG A 8 -2.14 -3.57 5.88
N ALA A 9 -1.07 -4.14 5.39
CA ALA A 9 -1.03 -4.97 4.20
C ALA A 9 -0.08 -6.14 4.44
N GLU A 10 -0.53 -7.33 4.08
CA GLU A 10 0.19 -8.57 4.30
C GLU A 10 0.17 -9.41 3.02
N GLY A 11 1.35 -9.84 2.59
CA GLY A 11 1.57 -10.71 1.44
C GLY A 11 1.02 -10.14 0.14
N LEU A 12 1.16 -8.84 -0.11
CA LEU A 12 0.63 -8.25 -1.35
C LEU A 12 1.41 -8.76 -2.56
N ASP A 13 0.66 -9.39 -3.47
CA ASP A 13 1.18 -9.89 -4.73
C ASP A 13 0.58 -9.14 -5.91
N LYS A 14 1.44 -8.75 -6.85
CA LYS A 14 1.01 -8.16 -8.12
C LYS A 14 1.91 -8.56 -9.26
N ARG A 15 1.29 -9.02 -10.34
CA ARG A 15 1.95 -9.32 -11.62
C ARG A 15 1.41 -8.43 -12.73
N TYR A 16 2.29 -8.10 -13.68
CA TYR A 16 1.95 -7.50 -14.96
C TYR A 16 2.61 -8.34 -16.05
N GLY A 17 1.84 -9.21 -16.71
CA GLY A 17 2.38 -10.28 -17.54
C GLY A 17 3.34 -11.16 -16.71
N GLU A 18 4.54 -11.38 -17.24
CA GLU A 18 5.59 -12.18 -16.58
C GLU A 18 6.29 -11.45 -15.42
N LYS A 19 6.10 -10.13 -15.28
CA LYS A 19 6.80 -9.34 -14.26
C LYS A 19 6.06 -9.36 -12.94
N ARG A 20 6.72 -9.82 -11.87
CA ARG A 20 6.28 -9.60 -10.48
C ARG A 20 6.62 -8.16 -10.07
N ALA A 21 5.59 -7.33 -9.93
CA ALA A 21 5.73 -5.98 -9.42
C ALA A 21 5.71 -5.93 -7.89
N LEU A 22 5.00 -6.86 -7.25
CA LEU A 22 5.09 -7.15 -5.82
C LEU A 22 5.10 -8.67 -5.65
N ASP A 23 5.89 -9.14 -4.69
CA ASP A 23 6.08 -10.55 -4.36
C ASP A 23 6.16 -10.66 -2.82
N GLY A 24 5.03 -10.95 -2.19
CA GLY A 24 4.90 -11.02 -0.74
C GLY A 24 5.17 -9.70 0.00
N PHE A 25 4.68 -8.57 -0.52
CA PHE A 25 4.97 -7.25 0.09
C PHE A 25 4.11 -6.97 1.33
N ASP A 26 4.78 -6.71 2.46
CA ASP A 26 4.16 -6.34 3.74
C ASP A 26 4.36 -4.86 4.06
N LEU A 27 3.34 -4.22 4.64
CA LEU A 27 3.44 -2.86 5.16
C LEU A 27 2.50 -2.63 6.33
N ALA A 28 3.03 -2.08 7.42
CA ALA A 28 2.27 -1.64 8.58
C ALA A 28 2.62 -0.19 8.94
N VAL A 29 1.69 0.74 8.71
CA VAL A 29 1.87 2.18 8.99
C VAL A 29 1.03 2.55 10.20
N ARG A 30 1.66 3.04 11.27
CA ARG A 30 0.96 3.52 12.46
C ARG A 30 0.21 4.83 12.18
N THR A 31 -0.91 5.01 12.86
CA THR A 31 -1.66 6.27 12.81
C THR A 31 -0.79 7.44 13.24
N GLY A 32 -0.85 8.55 12.50
CA GLY A 32 -0.08 9.76 12.79
C GLY A 32 1.38 9.74 12.31
N THR A 33 1.80 8.71 11.58
CA THR A 33 3.17 8.62 11.03
C THR A 33 3.21 8.87 9.52
N VAL A 34 4.36 9.34 9.03
CA VAL A 34 4.68 9.43 7.61
C VAL A 34 5.69 8.34 7.28
N HIS A 35 5.42 7.53 6.27
CA HIS A 35 6.32 6.50 5.76
C HIS A 35 6.68 6.78 4.31
N GLY A 36 7.98 6.71 3.99
CA GLY A 36 8.48 6.80 2.63
C GLY A 36 8.82 5.42 2.09
N LEU A 37 8.36 5.10 0.87
CA LEU A 37 8.77 3.90 0.17
C LEU A 37 9.89 4.26 -0.82
N LEU A 38 11.09 3.71 -0.61
CA LEU A 38 12.30 4.03 -1.37
C LEU A 38 12.84 2.80 -2.09
N GLY A 39 13.53 3.03 -3.21
CA GLY A 39 14.11 1.98 -4.04
C GLY A 39 14.29 2.42 -5.50
N PRO A 40 14.95 1.61 -6.34
CA PRO A 40 15.20 1.94 -7.74
C PRO A 40 13.92 1.95 -8.58
N ASN A 41 14.01 2.48 -9.81
CA ASN A 41 12.91 2.43 -10.76
C ASN A 41 12.53 0.98 -11.07
N GLY A 42 11.23 0.71 -11.15
CA GLY A 42 10.70 -0.64 -11.38
C GLY A 42 10.62 -1.55 -10.15
N ALA A 43 11.05 -1.10 -8.96
CA ALA A 43 10.98 -1.86 -7.70
C ALA A 43 9.57 -2.05 -7.11
N GLY A 44 8.50 -1.73 -7.84
CA GLY A 44 7.12 -1.94 -7.37
C GLY A 44 6.51 -0.82 -6.51
N LYS A 45 7.22 0.26 -6.23
CA LYS A 45 6.75 1.34 -5.33
C LYS A 45 5.40 1.93 -5.71
N THR A 46 5.27 2.37 -6.96
CA THR A 46 4.01 2.94 -7.49
C THR A 46 2.90 1.90 -7.48
N THR A 47 3.22 0.62 -7.70
CA THR A 47 2.26 -0.48 -7.63
C THR A 47 1.72 -0.67 -6.21
N ALA A 48 2.60 -0.71 -5.21
CA ALA A 48 2.21 -0.78 -3.79
C ALA A 48 1.31 0.41 -3.40
N VAL A 49 1.70 1.64 -3.72
CA VAL A 49 0.89 2.84 -3.42
C VAL A 49 -0.49 2.79 -4.08
N ARG A 50 -0.57 2.38 -5.36
CA ARG A 50 -1.85 2.26 -6.08
C ARG A 50 -2.77 1.20 -5.48
N ILE A 51 -2.22 0.07 -5.05
CA ILE A 51 -2.98 -0.99 -4.40
C ILE A 51 -3.51 -0.51 -3.03
N LEU A 52 -2.65 0.08 -2.19
CA LEU A 52 -3.04 0.56 -0.86
C LEU A 52 -4.02 1.73 -0.91
N SER A 53 -4.04 2.49 -2.00
CA SER A 53 -5.03 3.53 -2.30
C SER A 53 -6.30 2.99 -2.97
N THR A 54 -6.47 1.67 -3.07
CA THR A 54 -7.61 0.98 -3.69
C THR A 54 -7.80 1.28 -5.20
N LEU A 55 -6.80 1.88 -5.85
CA LEU A 55 -6.83 2.23 -7.27
C LEU A 55 -6.48 1.05 -8.20
N VAL A 56 -5.93 -0.03 -7.65
CA VAL A 56 -5.56 -1.25 -8.39
C VAL A 56 -5.96 -2.49 -7.58
N ARG A 57 -6.58 -3.47 -8.25
CA ARG A 57 -6.88 -4.79 -7.66
C ARG A 57 -5.61 -5.63 -7.50
N LEU A 58 -5.53 -6.29 -6.35
CA LEU A 58 -4.54 -7.32 -6.02
C LEU A 58 -4.74 -8.57 -6.87
N ASP A 59 -3.65 -9.29 -7.15
CA ASP A 59 -3.73 -10.64 -7.72
C ASP A 59 -3.70 -11.71 -6.60
N GLY A 60 -3.19 -11.36 -5.42
CA GLY A 60 -3.16 -12.19 -4.21
C GLY A 60 -2.81 -11.38 -2.95
N GLY A 61 -3.04 -11.95 -1.77
CA GLY A 61 -2.86 -11.28 -0.47
C GLY A 61 -4.10 -10.54 0.04
N ALA A 62 -4.02 -10.02 1.27
CA ALA A 62 -5.10 -9.26 1.90
C ALA A 62 -4.58 -7.89 2.38
N GLY A 63 -5.20 -6.82 1.90
CA GLY A 63 -4.93 -5.45 2.33
C GLY A 63 -6.19 -4.82 2.91
N HIS A 64 -6.13 -4.35 4.17
CA HIS A 64 -7.22 -3.58 4.77
C HIS A 64 -6.86 -2.10 4.69
N GLY A 65 -7.49 -1.39 3.75
CA GLY A 65 -7.32 0.05 3.59
C GLY A 65 -7.98 0.81 4.76
N GLY A 66 -7.18 1.43 5.62
CA GLY A 66 -7.70 2.41 6.56
C GLY A 66 -8.29 3.59 5.80
N ARG A 67 -9.47 4.06 6.24
CA ARG A 67 -10.21 5.17 5.62
C ARG A 67 -9.29 6.34 5.29
N SER A 68 -9.13 6.63 4.00
CA SER A 68 -8.49 7.85 3.51
C SER A 68 -9.32 9.06 3.96
N ARG A 69 -8.93 9.66 5.08
CA ARG A 69 -9.42 10.99 5.45
C ARG A 69 -8.64 11.99 4.60
N ARG A 70 -9.20 12.39 3.45
CA ARG A 70 -8.82 13.64 2.80
C ARG A 70 -9.01 14.74 3.85
N ARG A 71 -7.91 15.25 4.42
CA ARG A 71 -7.94 16.60 5.00
C ARG A 71 -7.87 17.55 3.82
N THR A 72 -8.95 18.29 3.60
CA THR A 72 -8.92 19.53 2.84
C THR A 72 -7.84 20.41 3.47
N ALA A 73 -6.78 20.69 2.71
CA ALA A 73 -5.96 21.86 2.96
C ALA A 73 -6.85 23.06 2.59
N GLY A 74 -7.27 23.81 3.60
CA GLY A 74 -7.90 25.10 3.39
C GLY A 74 -6.83 26.14 3.09
N ALA A 75 -7.02 26.86 2.00
CA ALA A 75 -6.93 28.31 1.87
C ALA A 75 -7.63 28.69 0.56
#